data_AF-A0A519UHU5-F1
#
_entry.id   AF-A0A519UHU5-F1
#
_cell.length_a   1.000
_cell.length_b   1.000
_cell.length_c   1.000
_cell.angle_alpha   90.00
_cell.angle_beta   90.00
_cell.angle_gamma   90.00
#
_symmetry.space_group_name_H-M   'P 1'
#
loop_
_entity.id
_entity.type
_entity.pdbx_description
1 polymer ?
#
loop_
_entity_poly.entity_id
_entity_poly.type
_entity_poly.pdbx_seq_one_letter_code
_entity_poly.pdbx_strand_id
1 'polypeptide(L)'
;MDKDTLKITISDLPLNLVKYSYGTGVNFLVIHDSEDTGVQAALEYIKKNSGSLIDSQYGNTRNFKFLCEDKAHETDPNSIYTRSGIYSGLVKYSAWQQTAANHLEVTARSILKFYAPEKNGYIFTLHNNLDSGFNILSYLPGNGLEQAASEVHVNPDMDPDDLIFVTRKEHFEHLKARNINVVLQSEDAPNDGSLSIYAMYMDIPYI
;
A
#
# COMPACT_ATOMS: atom_id res chain seq x y z
N MET A 1 -2.62 16.48 -19.09
CA MET A 1 -2.16 15.72 -17.91
C MET A 1 -1.78 16.74 -16.89
N ASP A 2 -2.56 16.85 -15.83
CA ASP A 2 -2.21 17.74 -14.73
C ASP A 2 -1.26 17.00 -13.80
N LYS A 3 -0.21 17.71 -13.36
CA LYS A 3 0.82 17.17 -12.47
C LYS A 3 0.89 18.05 -11.22
N ASP A 4 0.70 17.44 -10.06
CA ASP A 4 0.90 18.07 -8.76
C ASP A 4 1.96 17.28 -7.98
N THR A 5 2.69 17.91 -7.06
CA THR A 5 3.74 17.24 -6.29
C THR A 5 3.77 17.76 -4.88
N LEU A 6 3.52 16.87 -3.92
CA LEU A 6 3.78 17.13 -2.51
C LEU A 6 5.19 16.67 -2.16
N LYS A 7 6.00 17.58 -1.62
CA LYS A 7 7.35 17.27 -1.13
C LYS A 7 7.30 17.09 0.38
N ILE A 8 7.82 15.95 0.83
CA ILE A 8 7.95 15.56 2.23
C ILE A 8 9.43 15.26 2.49
N THR A 9 9.87 15.39 3.74
CA THR A 9 11.21 14.96 4.14
C THR A 9 11.10 14.12 5.41
N ILE A 10 11.62 12.89 5.35
CA ILE A 10 11.73 11.99 6.48
C ILE A 10 13.15 12.13 7.02
N SER A 11 13.33 13.05 7.97
CA SER A 11 14.65 13.46 8.45
C SER A 11 15.57 13.95 7.32
N ASP A 12 16.45 13.12 6.76
CA ASP A 12 17.32 13.44 5.62
C ASP A 12 16.81 12.87 4.28
N LEU A 13 15.82 11.99 4.28
CA LEU A 13 15.28 11.35 3.07
C LEU A 13 14.21 12.24 2.40
N PRO A 14 14.46 12.75 1.18
CA PRO A 14 13.43 13.43 0.41
C PRO A 14 12.41 12.42 -0.16
N LEU A 15 11.12 12.74 -0.02
CA LEU A 15 10.01 11.99 -0.60
C LEU A 15 9.15 12.94 -1.44
N ASN A 16 8.94 12.63 -2.71
CA ASN A 16 8.01 13.33 -3.57
C ASN A 16 6.79 12.45 -3.83
N LEU A 17 5.60 12.90 -3.46
CA LEU A 17 4.35 12.29 -3.90
C LEU A 17 3.90 13.00 -5.17
N VAL A 18 4.06 12.34 -6.30
CA VAL A 18 3.76 12.91 -7.61
C VAL A 18 2.38 12.45 -8.05
N LYS A 19 1.45 13.39 -8.19
CA LYS A 19 0.10 13.11 -8.66
C LYS A 19 -0.03 13.39 -10.15
N TYR A 20 -0.40 12.38 -10.92
CA TYR A 20 -0.77 12.49 -12.34
C TYR A 20 -2.29 12.40 -12.46
N SER A 21 -2.92 13.34 -13.17
CA SER A 21 -4.39 13.37 -13.29
C SER A 21 -4.87 13.57 -14.73
N TYR A 22 -5.95 12.84 -15.05
CA TYR A 22 -6.72 12.95 -16.27
C TYR A 22 -8.21 12.97 -15.89
N GLY A 23 -8.82 14.14 -15.74
CA GLY A 23 -10.24 14.24 -15.40
C GLY A 23 -10.62 13.58 -14.07
N THR A 24 -11.86 13.09 -13.97
CA THR A 24 -12.40 12.43 -12.78
C THR A 24 -12.56 10.93 -13.03
N GLY A 25 -12.11 10.10 -12.10
CA GLY A 25 -12.13 8.64 -12.23
C GLY A 25 -11.50 7.95 -11.02
N VAL A 26 -10.91 6.77 -11.23
CA VAL A 26 -10.23 5.99 -10.19
C VAL A 26 -8.98 6.72 -9.70
N ASN A 27 -8.70 6.67 -8.39
CA ASN A 27 -7.51 7.27 -7.78
C ASN A 27 -6.62 6.16 -7.23
N PHE A 28 -5.47 5.94 -7.85
CA PHE A 28 -4.49 4.95 -7.42
C PHE A 28 -3.44 5.57 -6.50
N LEU A 29 -2.92 4.77 -5.58
CA LEU A 29 -1.77 5.08 -4.74
C LEU A 29 -0.71 3.99 -4.89
N VAL A 30 0.49 4.38 -5.33
CA VAL A 30 1.69 3.53 -5.33
C VAL A 30 2.60 4.01 -4.20
N ILE A 31 2.94 3.09 -3.31
CA ILE A 31 3.63 3.41 -2.06
C ILE A 31 5.12 3.05 -2.14
N HIS A 32 5.47 2.00 -2.88
CA HIS A 32 6.87 1.65 -3.09
C HIS A 32 7.41 2.31 -4.36
N ASP A 33 8.56 2.96 -4.28
CA ASP A 33 9.18 3.62 -5.44
C ASP A 33 9.66 2.59 -6.48
N SER A 34 9.95 1.36 -6.03
CA SER A 34 10.36 0.27 -6.91
C SER A 34 9.21 -0.36 -7.72
N GLU A 35 7.98 0.15 -7.62
CA GLU A 35 6.78 -0.41 -8.27
C GLU A 35 6.56 0.10 -9.71
N ASP A 36 7.63 0.19 -10.51
CA ASP A 36 7.64 0.80 -11.85
C ASP A 36 6.58 0.22 -12.82
N THR A 37 6.34 -1.10 -12.84
CA THR A 37 5.39 -1.71 -13.78
C THR A 37 3.93 -1.37 -13.44
N GLY A 38 3.55 -1.43 -12.15
CA GLY A 38 2.28 -0.93 -11.64
C GLY A 38 2.04 0.56 -11.94
N VAL A 39 3.06 1.41 -11.80
CA VAL A 39 3.00 2.83 -12.19
C VAL A 39 2.69 2.97 -13.68
N GLN A 40 3.38 2.23 -14.54
CA GLN A 40 3.16 2.27 -15.98
C GLN A 40 1.75 1.84 -16.36
N ALA A 41 1.27 0.72 -15.81
CA ALA A 41 -0.08 0.21 -16.05
C ALA A 41 -1.16 1.22 -15.61
N ALA A 42 -0.98 1.83 -14.43
CA ALA A 42 -1.88 2.86 -13.92
C ALA A 42 -1.92 4.10 -14.80
N LEU A 43 -0.76 4.59 -15.24
CA LEU A 43 -0.65 5.73 -16.15
C LEU A 43 -1.37 5.48 -17.47
N GLU A 44 -1.22 4.27 -18.04
CA GLU A 44 -1.98 3.87 -19.23
C GLU A 44 -3.48 3.83 -18.99
N TYR A 45 -3.91 3.29 -17.84
CA TYR A 45 -5.31 3.21 -17.47
C TYR A 45 -5.93 4.59 -17.34
N ILE A 46 -5.35 5.49 -16.54
CA ILE A 46 -5.94 6.82 -16.27
C ILE A 46 -5.95 7.70 -17.53
N LYS A 47 -5.00 7.50 -18.45
CA LYS A 47 -5.00 8.20 -19.74
C LYS A 47 -6.19 7.82 -20.62
N LYS A 48 -6.64 6.56 -20.54
CA LYS A 48 -7.76 6.02 -21.34
C LYS A 48 -9.11 6.22 -20.66
N ASN A 49 -9.17 6.08 -19.33
CA ASN A 49 -10.41 5.97 -18.56
C ASN A 49 -10.70 7.15 -17.64
N SER A 50 -9.83 8.17 -17.62
CA SER A 50 -9.80 9.21 -16.59
C SER A 50 -9.48 8.67 -15.19
N GLY A 51 -9.01 9.53 -14.30
CA GLY A 51 -8.57 9.18 -12.96
C GLY A 51 -7.29 9.88 -12.56
N SER A 52 -6.70 9.44 -11.45
CA SER A 52 -5.40 9.90 -11.00
C SER A 52 -4.54 8.79 -10.42
N LEU A 53 -3.23 9.01 -10.40
CA LEU A 53 -2.23 8.16 -9.78
C LEU A 53 -1.37 9.05 -8.88
N ILE A 54 -1.16 8.64 -7.64
CA ILE A 54 -0.13 9.19 -6.76
C ILE A 54 1.02 8.18 -6.70
N ASP A 55 2.19 8.64 -7.12
CA ASP A 55 3.43 7.87 -7.20
C ASP A 55 4.43 8.39 -6.15
N SER A 56 4.95 7.50 -5.31
CA SER A 56 5.85 7.82 -4.20
C SER A 56 7.31 7.68 -4.62
N GLN A 57 8.00 8.79 -4.82
CA GLN A 57 9.36 8.85 -5.36
C GLN A 57 10.38 9.28 -4.31
N TYR A 58 11.31 8.39 -3.94
CA TYR A 58 12.29 8.58 -2.86
C TYR A 58 13.64 7.84 -3.06
N GLY A 59 13.96 7.37 -4.27
CA GLY A 59 15.29 6.87 -4.64
C GLY A 59 15.34 5.50 -5.32
N ASN A 60 14.25 5.06 -5.94
CA ASN A 60 14.08 3.76 -6.61
C ASN A 60 14.47 2.57 -5.71
N THR A 61 13.93 2.57 -4.49
CA THR A 61 14.13 1.53 -3.48
C THR A 61 12.79 1.14 -2.88
N ARG A 62 12.68 -0.11 -2.40
CA ARG A 62 11.47 -0.63 -1.77
C ARG A 62 11.19 0.01 -0.40
N ASN A 63 12.24 0.19 0.40
CA ASN A 63 12.12 0.64 1.79
C ASN A 63 12.57 2.09 1.93
N PHE A 64 11.95 2.81 2.86
CA PHE A 64 12.50 4.08 3.33
C PHE A 64 13.79 3.80 4.08
N LYS A 65 14.87 4.46 3.67
CA LYS A 65 16.19 4.40 4.32
C LYS A 65 16.63 5.83 4.61
N PHE A 66 16.80 6.17 5.88
CA PHE A 66 17.07 7.54 6.31
C PHE A 66 17.95 7.56 7.56
N LEU A 67 18.67 8.66 7.77
CA LEU A 67 19.39 8.95 8.99
C LEU A 67 18.53 9.81 9.90
N CYS A 68 18.44 9.45 11.18
CA CYS A 68 17.82 10.28 12.21
C CYS A 68 18.76 10.36 13.41
N GLU A 69 19.22 11.57 13.76
CA GLU A 69 20.20 11.79 14.83
C GLU A 69 21.45 10.90 14.68
N ASP A 70 22.03 10.89 13.48
CA ASP A 70 23.21 10.10 13.09
C ASP A 70 23.04 8.58 13.14
N LYS A 71 21.81 8.06 13.27
CA LYS A 71 21.51 6.63 13.22
C LYS A 71 20.73 6.27 11.96
N ALA A 72 21.13 5.18 11.32
CA ALA A 72 20.43 4.64 10.16
C ALA A 72 19.15 3.91 10.60
N HIS A 73 18.06 4.24 9.90
CA HIS A 73 16.76 3.61 10.04
C HIS A 73 16.28 3.10 8.69
N GLU A 74 15.54 2.00 8.74
CA GLU A 74 14.89 1.41 7.59
C GLU A 74 13.49 0.94 7.98
N THR A 75 12.51 1.14 7.11
CA THR A 75 11.16 0.62 7.30
C THR A 75 10.45 0.45 5.96
N ASP A 76 9.50 -0.47 5.93
CA ASP A 76 8.56 -0.61 4.83
C ASP A 76 7.59 0.59 4.83
N PRO A 77 7.45 1.35 3.73
CA PRO A 77 6.47 2.43 3.63
C PRO A 77 5.02 1.97 3.85
N ASN A 78 4.68 0.72 3.50
CA ASN A 78 3.38 0.11 3.81
C ASN A 78 3.34 -0.53 5.22
N SER A 79 4.05 0.05 6.20
CA SER A 79 3.94 -0.33 7.62
C SER A 79 3.76 0.88 8.55
N ILE A 80 3.69 2.10 8.01
CA ILE A 80 3.75 3.32 8.82
C ILE A 80 2.38 3.86 9.24
N TYR A 81 1.29 3.18 8.91
CA TYR A 81 -0.08 3.71 9.07
C TYR A 81 -0.70 3.39 10.43
N THR A 82 -0.04 2.57 11.25
CA THR A 82 -0.36 2.40 12.67
C THR A 82 0.90 2.54 13.52
N ARG A 83 0.72 2.88 14.81
CA ARG A 83 1.86 2.99 15.74
C ARG A 83 2.55 1.63 15.96
N SER A 84 1.77 0.54 15.97
CA SER A 84 2.28 -0.83 16.08
C SER A 84 3.13 -1.20 14.87
N GLY A 85 2.68 -0.86 13.67
CA GLY A 85 3.43 -1.07 12.44
C GLY A 85 4.73 -0.29 12.39
N ILE A 86 4.71 1.01 12.74
CA ILE A 86 5.93 1.83 12.84
C ILE A 86 6.94 1.18 13.79
N TYR A 87 6.48 0.71 14.95
CA TYR A 87 7.35 0.03 15.91
C TYR A 87 7.95 -1.25 15.32
N SER A 88 7.11 -2.14 14.77
CA SER A 88 7.54 -3.40 14.18
C SER A 88 8.48 -3.20 12.99
N GLY A 89 8.18 -2.24 12.11
CA GLY A 89 9.00 -1.87 10.96
C GLY A 89 10.39 -1.37 11.37
N LEU A 90 10.45 -0.41 12.30
CA LEU A 90 11.73 0.10 12.79
C LEU A 90 12.56 -0.97 13.50
N VAL A 91 11.95 -1.82 14.33
CA VAL A 91 12.66 -2.90 15.06
C VAL A 91 13.11 -4.02 14.13
N LYS A 92 12.38 -4.30 13.05
CA LYS A 92 12.73 -5.34 12.07
C LYS A 92 14.06 -5.04 11.35
N TYR A 93 14.32 -3.78 11.02
CA TYR A 93 15.49 -3.38 10.23
C TYR A 93 16.53 -2.55 11.01
N SER A 94 16.16 -1.99 12.16
CA SER A 94 17.00 -1.09 12.94
C SER A 94 16.68 -1.19 14.44
N ALA A 95 16.80 -0.09 15.18
CA ALA A 95 16.38 0.02 16.58
C ALA A 95 15.23 1.02 16.72
N TRP A 96 14.39 0.81 17.72
CA TRP A 96 13.35 1.78 18.06
C TRP A 96 13.96 3.13 18.44
N GLN A 97 13.48 4.20 17.79
CA GLN A 97 13.79 5.58 18.15
C GLN A 97 12.51 6.42 18.01
N GLN A 98 12.17 7.16 19.07
CA GLN A 98 10.93 7.94 19.13
C GLN A 98 10.89 9.05 18.06
N THR A 99 12.02 9.69 17.77
CA THR A 99 12.14 10.76 16.77
C THR A 99 11.94 10.23 15.35
N ALA A 100 12.60 9.12 14.98
CA ALA A 100 12.32 8.40 13.74
C ALA A 100 10.84 8.01 13.61
N ALA A 101 10.25 7.43 14.67
CA ALA A 101 8.84 7.05 14.67
C ALA A 101 7.90 8.26 14.44
N ASN A 102 8.21 9.41 15.03
CA ASN A 102 7.43 10.64 14.83
C ASN A 102 7.52 11.15 13.38
N HIS A 103 8.69 11.08 12.74
CA HIS A 103 8.84 11.41 11.32
C HIS A 103 7.98 10.51 10.43
N LEU A 104 7.97 9.20 10.71
CA LEU A 104 7.15 8.24 9.97
C LEU A 104 5.65 8.50 10.17
N GLU A 105 5.21 8.81 11.38
CA GLU A 105 3.81 9.12 11.68
C GLU A 105 3.32 10.40 10.97
N VAL A 106 4.15 11.45 10.93
CA VAL A 106 3.86 12.68 10.16
C VAL A 106 3.82 12.39 8.65
N THR A 107 4.70 11.51 8.17
CA THR A 107 4.75 11.10 6.76
C THR A 107 3.47 10.34 6.37
N ALA A 108 3.05 9.37 7.17
CA ALA A 108 1.83 8.60 6.97
C ALA A 108 0.60 9.52 6.85
N ARG A 109 0.45 10.48 7.78
CA ARG A 109 -0.62 11.48 7.75
C ARG A 109 -0.56 12.37 6.51
N SER A 110 0.64 12.73 6.06
CA SER A 110 0.83 13.56 4.86
C SER A 110 0.43 12.82 3.59
N ILE A 111 0.80 11.54 3.46
CA ILE A 111 0.37 10.66 2.36
C ILE A 111 -1.15 10.55 2.34
N LEU A 112 -1.77 10.19 3.47
CA LEU A 112 -3.24 10.06 3.58
C LEU A 112 -3.96 11.37 3.25
N LYS A 113 -3.45 12.51 3.72
CA LYS A 113 -4.02 13.83 3.42
C LYS A 113 -3.94 14.15 1.92
N PHE A 114 -2.84 13.82 1.26
CA PHE A 114 -2.66 14.07 -0.18
C PHE A 114 -3.51 13.14 -1.05
N TYR A 115 -3.66 11.88 -0.63
CA TYR A 115 -4.55 10.91 -1.29
C TYR A 115 -6.04 11.23 -1.07
N ALA A 116 -6.41 11.72 0.11
CA ALA A 116 -7.76 12.12 0.52
C ALA A 116 -8.80 10.98 0.49
N PRO A 117 -8.62 9.92 1.29
CA PRO A 117 -9.49 8.73 1.25
C PRO A 117 -10.95 9.04 1.64
N GLU A 118 -11.18 9.97 2.57
CA GLU A 118 -12.54 10.43 2.95
C GLU A 118 -13.30 11.06 1.77
N LYS A 119 -12.58 11.72 0.87
CA LYS A 119 -13.17 12.32 -0.34
C LYS A 119 -13.40 11.27 -1.43
N ASN A 120 -12.46 10.33 -1.58
CA ASN A 120 -12.54 9.29 -2.61
C ASN A 120 -13.54 8.19 -2.24
N GLY A 121 -13.76 7.96 -0.94
CA GLY A 121 -14.59 6.89 -0.40
C GLY A 121 -13.90 5.52 -0.37
N TYR A 122 -12.62 5.44 -0.71
CA TYR A 122 -11.83 4.20 -0.75
C TYR A 122 -10.34 4.50 -0.75
N ILE A 123 -9.53 3.50 -0.42
CA ILE A 123 -8.09 3.42 -0.67
C ILE A 123 -7.87 2.35 -1.74
N PHE A 124 -7.25 2.72 -2.86
CA PHE A 124 -6.91 1.78 -3.93
C PHE A 124 -5.41 1.85 -4.19
N THR A 125 -4.71 0.80 -3.77
CA THR A 125 -3.27 0.67 -3.92
C THR A 125 -2.89 -0.21 -5.10
N LEU A 126 -1.70 0.01 -5.65
CA LEU A 126 -1.10 -0.91 -6.61
C LEU A 126 0.22 -1.39 -6.05
N HIS A 127 0.43 -2.70 -6.15
CA HIS A 127 1.64 -3.35 -5.71
C HIS A 127 2.20 -4.24 -6.83
N ASN A 128 3.53 -4.34 -6.89
CA ASN A 128 4.18 -5.34 -7.74
C ASN A 128 4.76 -6.42 -6.83
N ASN A 129 4.23 -7.63 -6.96
CA ASN A 129 4.87 -8.81 -6.39
C ASN A 129 5.96 -9.29 -7.36
N LEU A 130 7.09 -9.72 -6.81
CA LEU A 130 8.10 -10.49 -7.55
C LEU A 130 7.93 -11.97 -7.16
N ASP A 131 8.43 -12.92 -7.95
CA ASP A 131 8.32 -14.38 -7.72
C ASP A 131 8.81 -14.86 -6.32
N SER A 132 9.56 -14.03 -5.58
CA SER A 132 9.99 -14.28 -4.20
C SER A 132 9.13 -13.61 -3.12
N GLY A 133 8.06 -12.92 -3.52
CA GLY A 133 7.10 -12.22 -2.69
C GLY A 133 5.92 -13.09 -2.29
N PHE A 134 4.89 -12.46 -1.72
CA PHE A 134 3.66 -13.16 -1.37
C PHE A 134 2.72 -13.22 -2.57
N ASN A 135 1.96 -14.31 -2.65
CA ASN A 135 1.02 -14.59 -3.73
C ASN A 135 -0.29 -15.13 -3.14
N ILE A 136 -1.28 -15.44 -3.98
CA ILE A 136 -2.61 -15.87 -3.52
C ILE A 136 -2.53 -17.12 -2.61
N LEU A 137 -1.56 -18.00 -2.86
CA LEU A 137 -1.34 -19.23 -2.10
C LEU A 137 -0.81 -18.96 -0.69
N SER A 138 -0.15 -17.81 -0.48
CA SER A 138 0.40 -17.42 0.83
C SER A 138 -0.69 -17.22 1.90
N TYR A 139 -1.93 -16.98 1.47
CA TYR A 139 -3.11 -16.78 2.33
C TYR A 139 -3.91 -18.06 2.57
N LEU A 140 -3.56 -19.18 1.94
CA LEU A 140 -4.25 -20.45 2.15
C LEU A 140 -3.90 -21.07 3.51
N PRO A 141 -4.76 -21.93 4.08
CA PRO A 141 -4.51 -22.58 5.37
C PRO A 141 -3.15 -23.27 5.45
N GLY A 142 -2.44 -23.07 6.55
CA GLY A 142 -1.09 -23.58 6.81
C GLY A 142 0.05 -22.70 6.30
N ASN A 143 -0.22 -21.57 5.64
CA ASN A 143 0.79 -20.66 5.10
C ASN A 143 0.99 -19.40 5.96
N GLY A 144 2.05 -18.65 5.67
CA GLY A 144 2.51 -17.53 6.50
C GLY A 144 1.53 -16.36 6.64
N LEU A 145 0.59 -16.19 5.71
CA LEU A 145 -0.39 -15.10 5.73
C LEU A 145 -1.84 -15.60 5.97
N GLU A 146 -2.03 -16.86 6.38
CA GLU A 146 -3.35 -17.42 6.67
C GLU A 146 -4.20 -16.52 7.58
N GLN A 147 -3.61 -16.01 8.67
CA GLN A 147 -4.32 -15.17 9.64
C GLN A 147 -4.77 -13.80 9.08
N ALA A 148 -4.14 -13.34 8.00
CA ALA A 148 -4.52 -12.08 7.37
C ALA A 148 -5.78 -12.21 6.49
N ALA A 149 -6.21 -13.44 6.16
CA ALA A 149 -7.34 -13.71 5.29
C ALA A 149 -8.50 -14.37 6.06
N SER A 150 -9.71 -13.90 5.82
CA SER A 150 -10.94 -14.62 6.21
C SER A 150 -11.39 -15.56 5.10
N GLU A 151 -11.26 -15.13 3.84
CA GLU A 151 -11.61 -15.92 2.67
C GLU A 151 -10.63 -15.69 1.54
N VAL A 152 -10.39 -16.75 0.77
CA VAL A 152 -9.50 -16.75 -0.40
C VAL A 152 -10.22 -17.44 -1.55
N HIS A 153 -10.28 -16.79 -2.71
CA HIS A 153 -10.68 -17.41 -3.97
C HIS A 153 -9.47 -17.52 -4.89
N VAL A 154 -9.16 -18.74 -5.31
CA VAL A 154 -8.07 -19.03 -6.24
C VAL A 154 -8.69 -19.37 -7.60
N ASN A 155 -8.32 -18.63 -8.63
CA ASN A 155 -8.52 -19.00 -10.01
C ASN A 155 -7.29 -19.78 -10.49
N PRO A 156 -7.40 -21.10 -10.77
CA PRO A 156 -6.27 -21.90 -11.23
C PRO A 156 -5.75 -21.52 -12.63
N ASP A 157 -6.51 -20.73 -13.40
CA ASP A 157 -6.13 -20.26 -14.73
C ASP A 157 -5.42 -18.88 -14.71
N MET A 158 -5.31 -18.25 -13.53
CA MET A 158 -4.58 -16.98 -13.34
C MET A 158 -3.20 -17.24 -12.72
N ASP A 159 -2.27 -16.33 -13.01
CA ASP A 159 -1.00 -16.29 -12.30
C ASP A 159 -1.25 -16.08 -10.78
N PRO A 160 -0.70 -16.91 -9.89
CA PRO A 160 -0.84 -16.74 -8.44
C PRO A 160 -0.39 -15.37 -7.91
N ASP A 161 0.52 -14.69 -8.60
CA ASP A 161 1.05 -13.38 -8.19
C ASP A 161 0.07 -12.24 -8.54
N ASP A 162 -0.81 -12.47 -9.52
CA ASP A 162 -1.90 -11.57 -9.89
C ASP A 162 -3.10 -11.82 -8.97
N LEU A 163 -3.26 -10.97 -7.96
CA LEU A 163 -4.38 -11.05 -7.01
C LEU A 163 -4.89 -9.67 -6.61
N ILE A 164 -6.12 -9.62 -6.11
CA ILE A 164 -6.71 -8.42 -5.51
C ILE A 164 -6.96 -8.69 -4.02
N PHE A 165 -6.58 -7.74 -3.17
CA PHE A 165 -6.77 -7.83 -1.73
C PHE A 165 -7.80 -6.81 -1.29
N VAL A 166 -8.88 -7.24 -0.64
CA VAL A 166 -10.01 -6.35 -0.29
C VAL A 166 -10.41 -6.46 1.17
N THR A 167 -10.96 -5.39 1.72
CA THR A 167 -11.53 -5.38 3.09
C THR A 167 -13.05 -5.51 3.12
N ARG A 168 -13.73 -5.49 1.96
CA ARG A 168 -15.19 -5.55 1.87
C ARG A 168 -15.67 -6.85 1.25
N LYS A 169 -16.61 -7.51 1.92
CA LYS A 169 -17.22 -8.76 1.47
C LYS A 169 -17.91 -8.63 0.10
N GLU A 170 -18.57 -7.51 -0.15
CA GLU A 170 -19.20 -7.22 -1.46
C GLU A 170 -18.19 -7.15 -2.61
N HIS A 171 -17.01 -6.57 -2.39
CA HIS A 171 -15.94 -6.53 -3.39
C HIS A 171 -15.39 -7.94 -3.65
N PHE A 172 -15.18 -8.71 -2.57
CA PHE A 172 -14.71 -10.09 -2.66
C PHE A 172 -15.66 -10.95 -3.51
N GLU A 173 -16.96 -10.95 -3.18
CA GLU A 173 -17.95 -11.74 -3.93
C GLU A 173 -18.06 -11.29 -5.40
N HIS A 174 -17.95 -9.99 -5.66
CA HIS A 174 -17.98 -9.46 -7.02
C HIS A 174 -16.79 -9.92 -7.88
N LEU A 175 -15.59 -9.96 -7.29
CA LEU A 175 -14.35 -10.40 -7.94
C LEU A 175 -14.31 -11.93 -8.09
N LYS A 176 -14.72 -12.65 -7.06
CA LYS A 176 -14.89 -14.11 -7.08
C LYS A 176 -15.86 -14.57 -8.17
N ALA A 177 -17.00 -13.88 -8.33
CA ALA A 177 -17.96 -14.18 -9.39
C ALA A 177 -17.39 -13.99 -10.82
N ARG A 178 -16.30 -13.23 -10.97
CA ARG A 178 -15.54 -13.06 -12.22
C ARG A 178 -14.36 -14.00 -12.36
N ASN A 179 -14.23 -14.94 -11.42
CA ASN A 179 -13.11 -15.86 -11.31
C ASN A 179 -11.76 -15.13 -11.24
N ILE A 180 -11.65 -14.10 -10.42
CA ILE A 180 -10.39 -13.38 -10.17
C ILE A 180 -9.77 -13.87 -8.86
N ASN A 181 -8.44 -14.10 -8.82
CA ASN A 181 -7.71 -14.33 -7.58
C ASN A 181 -7.98 -13.19 -6.59
N VAL A 182 -8.64 -13.48 -5.47
CA VAL A 182 -9.03 -12.45 -4.50
C VAL A 182 -8.93 -12.95 -3.07
N VAL A 183 -8.43 -12.07 -2.20
CA VAL A 183 -8.35 -12.28 -0.74
C VAL A 183 -9.28 -11.29 -0.06
N LEU A 184 -10.13 -11.78 0.83
CA LEU A 184 -10.85 -10.96 1.79
C LEU A 184 -10.03 -10.90 3.09
N GLN A 185 -9.68 -9.70 3.53
CA GLN A 185 -8.98 -9.50 4.78
C GLN A 185 -9.79 -10.06 5.96
N SER A 186 -9.10 -10.67 6.93
CA SER A 186 -9.69 -11.05 8.21
C SER A 186 -9.96 -9.81 9.07
N GLU A 187 -11.09 -9.78 9.79
CA GLU A 187 -11.33 -8.76 10.82
C GLU A 187 -10.30 -8.84 11.96
N ASP A 188 -9.74 -10.03 12.17
CA ASP A 188 -8.68 -10.32 13.14
C ASP A 188 -7.27 -10.29 12.52
N ALA A 189 -7.11 -9.69 11.33
CA ALA A 189 -5.83 -9.62 10.65
C ALA A 189 -4.75 -8.98 11.55
N PRO A 190 -3.53 -9.57 11.62
CA PRO A 190 -2.45 -9.00 12.41
C PRO A 190 -2.15 -7.54 12.02
N ASN A 191 -1.96 -6.67 13.02
CA ASN A 191 -1.63 -5.27 12.78
C ASN A 191 -0.15 -5.11 12.39
N ASP A 192 0.10 -5.18 11.09
CA ASP A 192 1.40 -4.94 10.46
C ASP A 192 1.65 -3.47 10.10
N GLY A 193 0.64 -2.61 10.25
CA GLY A 193 0.70 -1.18 9.94
C GLY A 193 0.45 -0.80 8.49
N SER A 194 0.01 -1.75 7.67
CA SER A 194 -0.36 -1.51 6.28
C SER A 194 -1.55 -0.57 6.12
N LEU A 195 -1.69 -0.03 4.91
CA LEU A 195 -2.87 0.76 4.57
C LEU A 195 -4.16 -0.05 4.68
N SER A 196 -4.15 -1.37 4.45
CA SER A 196 -5.36 -2.19 4.56
C SER A 196 -5.81 -2.33 6.02
N ILE A 197 -4.87 -2.43 6.97
CA ILE A 197 -5.16 -2.39 8.41
C ILE A 197 -5.68 -1.00 8.82
N TYR A 198 -5.05 0.07 8.35
CA TYR A 198 -5.55 1.43 8.59
C TYR A 198 -6.97 1.62 8.03
N ALA A 199 -7.20 1.17 6.79
CA ALA A 199 -8.50 1.26 6.13
C ALA A 199 -9.58 0.49 6.91
N MET A 200 -9.25 -0.71 7.39
CA MET A 200 -10.14 -1.50 8.25
C MET A 200 -10.50 -0.76 9.54
N TYR A 201 -9.52 -0.19 10.26
CA TYR A 201 -9.79 0.56 11.50
C TYR A 201 -10.59 1.84 11.29
N MET A 202 -10.48 2.45 10.11
CA MET A 202 -11.20 3.67 9.77
C MET A 202 -12.52 3.41 9.04
N ASP A 203 -12.91 2.14 8.86
CA ASP A 203 -14.08 1.73 8.09
C ASP A 203 -14.09 2.30 6.65
N ILE A 204 -12.91 2.31 6.02
CA ILE A 204 -12.70 2.73 4.63
C ILE A 204 -12.50 1.49 3.76
N PRO A 205 -13.22 1.34 2.63
CA PRO A 205 -12.94 0.27 1.68
C PRO A 205 -11.49 0.31 1.18
N TYR A 206 -10.81 -0.83 1.22
CA TYR A 206 -9.48 -1.03 0.66
C TYR A 206 -9.55 -1.97 -0.54
N ILE A 207 -8.79 -1.63 -1.57
CA ILE A 207 -8.57 -2.39 -2.80
C ILE A 207 -7.06 -2.40 -3.14
#